data_AF-A0A6P7FES9-F1
#
_entry.id   AF-A0A6P7FES9-F1
#
_cell.length_a   1.000
_cell.length_b   1.000
_cell.length_c   1.000
_cell.angle_alpha   90.00
_cell.angle_beta   90.00
_cell.angle_gamma   90.00
#
_symmetry.space_group_name_H-M   'P 1'
#
loop_
_entity.id
_entity.type
_entity.pdbx_description
1 polymer ?
#
loop_
_entity_poly.entity_id
_entity_poly.type
_entity_poly.pdbx_seq_one_letter_code
_entity_poly.pdbx_strand_id
1 'polypeptide(L)'
;MDHHCPWINNCVGERNQKFFIQFLIYVGTLSVYAIALVAISWMKECKDCSEDIPLKETRILHSIILLLESALFGLFVAAILIDQLQAILSDETAVEQIQKQGPYRPYKPKMALLGEVCGKEHPLMWLLPCSSVPKKVDVPLIDHQV
;
A
#
# COMPACT_ATOMS: atom_id res chain seq x y z
N MET A 1 7.58 16.28 -1.05
CA MET A 1 6.40 15.66 -1.70
C MET A 1 6.94 14.67 -2.70
N ASP A 2 6.57 13.39 -2.59
CA ASP A 2 7.13 12.35 -3.45
C ASP A 2 6.41 12.33 -4.80
N HIS A 3 5.08 12.35 -4.79
CA HIS A 3 4.25 12.41 -6.00
C HIS A 3 2.81 12.86 -5.70
N HIS A 4 2.07 13.27 -6.71
CA HIS A 4 0.61 13.45 -6.62
C HIS A 4 -0.08 12.15 -7.03
N CYS A 5 -0.91 11.59 -6.16
CA CYS A 5 -1.63 10.35 -6.42
C CYS A 5 -3.11 10.68 -6.73
N PRO A 6 -3.54 10.60 -8.00
CA PRO A 6 -4.90 10.96 -8.38
C PRO A 6 -5.95 10.03 -7.75
N TRP A 7 -5.57 8.79 -7.42
CA TRP A 7 -6.45 7.77 -6.84
C TRP A 7 -6.94 8.12 -5.43
N ILE A 8 -6.15 8.85 -4.66
CA ILE A 8 -6.53 9.35 -3.34
C ILE A 8 -6.84 10.86 -3.37
N ASN A 9 -6.83 11.45 -4.56
CA ASN A 9 -6.98 12.90 -4.79
C ASN A 9 -6.11 13.74 -3.84
N ASN A 10 -4.87 13.31 -3.63
CA ASN A 10 -3.97 13.94 -2.67
C ASN A 10 -2.50 13.71 -3.03
N CYS A 11 -1.64 14.59 -2.53
CA CYS A 11 -0.20 14.42 -2.61
C CYS A 11 0.27 13.39 -1.58
N VAL A 12 1.21 12.53 -1.97
CA VAL A 12 1.89 11.59 -1.06
C VAL A 12 3.28 12.13 -0.74
N GLY A 13 3.64 12.10 0.54
CA GLY A 13 4.98 12.45 1.02
C GLY A 13 5.12 12.15 2.51
N GLU A 14 6.20 12.62 3.13
CA GLU A 14 6.61 12.28 4.51
C GLU A 14 5.47 12.24 5.55
N ARG A 15 4.52 13.19 5.50
CA ARG A 15 3.43 13.29 6.49
C ARG A 15 2.31 12.26 6.34
N ASN A 16 2.15 11.66 5.17
CA ASN A 16 1.09 10.69 4.89
C ASN A 16 1.58 9.40 4.22
N GLN A 17 2.90 9.24 4.05
CA GLN A 17 3.53 8.05 3.49
C GLN A 17 3.14 6.78 4.27
N LYS A 18 3.10 6.86 5.62
CA LYS A 18 2.61 5.78 6.48
C LYS A 18 1.20 5.32 6.06
N PHE A 19 0.27 6.26 5.96
CA PHE A 19 -1.13 5.95 5.62
C PHE A 19 -1.26 5.43 4.19
N PHE A 20 -0.42 5.90 3.26
CA PHE A 20 -0.39 5.40 1.90
C PHE A 20 0.10 3.94 1.84
N ILE A 21 1.18 3.59 2.55
CA ILE A 21 1.64 2.19 2.68
C ILE A 21 0.55 1.31 3.30
N GLN A 22 -0.12 1.78 4.37
CA GLN A 22 -1.22 1.05 5.00
C GLN A 22 -2.37 0.80 4.02
N PHE A 23 -2.77 1.82 3.24
CA PHE A 23 -3.76 1.69 2.19
C PHE A 23 -3.39 0.59 1.19
N LEU A 24 -2.15 0.58 0.69
CA LEU A 24 -1.68 -0.45 -0.25
C LEU A 24 -1.71 -1.85 0.36
N ILE A 25 -1.25 -2.01 1.60
CA ILE A 25 -1.27 -3.30 2.32
C ILE A 25 -2.72 -3.81 2.48
N TYR A 26 -3.66 -2.93 2.86
CA TYR A 26 -5.04 -3.33 3.06
C TYR A 26 -5.77 -3.67 1.77
N VAL A 27 -5.58 -2.90 0.70
CA VAL A 27 -6.16 -3.23 -0.61
C VAL A 27 -5.56 -4.53 -1.15
N GLY A 28 -4.25 -4.73 -1.01
CA GLY A 28 -3.60 -5.99 -1.38
C GLY A 28 -4.14 -7.19 -0.57
N THR A 29 -4.31 -7.02 0.75
CA THR A 29 -4.90 -8.06 1.62
C THR A 29 -6.33 -8.38 1.23
N LEU A 30 -7.15 -7.36 0.95
CA LEU A 30 -8.54 -7.54 0.51
C LEU A 30 -8.60 -8.26 -0.85
N SER A 31 -7.67 -7.95 -1.75
CA SER A 31 -7.56 -8.62 -3.07
C SER A 31 -7.25 -10.10 -2.90
N VAL A 32 -6.25 -10.45 -2.07
CA VAL A 32 -5.92 -11.85 -1.75
C VAL A 32 -7.09 -12.55 -1.07
N TYR A 33 -7.78 -11.89 -0.15
CA TYR A 33 -8.96 -12.43 0.52
C TYR A 33 -10.09 -12.73 -0.47
N ALA A 34 -10.38 -11.84 -1.42
CA ALA A 34 -11.39 -12.04 -2.45
C ALA A 34 -11.06 -13.25 -3.35
N ILE A 35 -9.80 -13.37 -3.80
CA ILE A 35 -9.34 -14.53 -4.58
C ILE A 35 -9.50 -15.83 -3.77
N ALA A 36 -9.13 -15.81 -2.49
CA ALA A 36 -9.27 -16.97 -1.61
C ALA A 36 -10.74 -17.38 -1.41
N LEU A 37 -11.66 -16.41 -1.25
CA LEU A 37 -13.10 -16.68 -1.16
C LEU A 37 -13.63 -17.36 -2.43
N VAL A 38 -13.25 -16.85 -3.62
CA VAL A 38 -13.60 -17.48 -4.89
C VAL A 38 -13.02 -18.90 -4.95
N ALA A 39 -11.73 -19.08 -4.70
CA ALA A 39 -11.11 -20.40 -4.72
C ALA A 39 -11.81 -21.40 -3.78
N ILE A 40 -12.10 -20.99 -2.54
CA ILE A 40 -12.80 -21.84 -1.56
C ILE A 40 -14.22 -22.15 -2.02
N SER A 41 -14.95 -21.18 -2.58
CA SER A 41 -16.32 -21.37 -3.08
C SER A 41 -16.40 -22.38 -4.22
N TRP A 42 -15.34 -22.54 -5.01
CA TRP A 42 -15.28 -23.47 -6.13
C TRP A 42 -14.66 -24.82 -5.76
N MET A 43 -13.81 -24.87 -4.73
CA MET A 43 -13.25 -26.13 -4.21
C MET A 43 -14.21 -26.87 -3.29
N LYS A 44 -15.05 -26.16 -2.53
CA LYS A 44 -16.01 -26.78 -1.62
C LYS A 44 -17.33 -27.03 -2.34
N GLU A 45 -17.75 -28.29 -2.37
CA GLU A 45 -19.10 -28.66 -2.82
C GLU A 45 -20.13 -27.99 -1.91
N CYS A 46 -21.01 -27.19 -2.51
CA CYS A 46 -22.11 -26.57 -1.79
C CYS A 46 -23.30 -27.54 -1.76
N LYS A 47 -23.53 -28.17 -0.61
CA LYS A 47 -24.62 -29.15 -0.42
C LYS A 47 -26.01 -28.52 -0.36
N ASP A 48 -26.09 -27.28 0.12
CA ASP A 48 -27.36 -26.55 0.34
C ASP A 48 -27.60 -25.43 -0.70
N CYS A 49 -26.84 -25.41 -1.80
CA CYS A 49 -27.06 -24.40 -2.85
C CYS A 49 -28.29 -24.77 -3.69
N SER A 50 -29.20 -23.81 -3.88
CA SER A 50 -30.30 -23.99 -4.83
C SER A 50 -29.76 -24.28 -6.23
N GLU A 51 -30.34 -25.27 -6.90
CA GLU A 51 -30.03 -25.62 -8.30
C GLU A 51 -30.73 -24.70 -9.31
N ASP A 52 -31.39 -23.64 -8.84
CA ASP A 52 -32.00 -22.63 -9.71
C ASP A 52 -30.94 -22.06 -10.68
N ILE A 53 -31.18 -22.29 -11.98
CA ILE A 53 -30.37 -21.81 -13.10
C ILE A 53 -29.96 -20.33 -12.93
N PRO A 54 -30.87 -19.37 -12.64
CA PRO A 54 -30.49 -17.96 -12.52
C PRO A 54 -29.53 -17.68 -11.34
N LEU A 55 -29.63 -18.42 -10.24
CA LEU A 55 -28.72 -18.26 -9.09
C LEU A 55 -27.32 -18.78 -9.43
N LYS A 56 -27.23 -19.89 -10.16
CA LYS A 56 -25.97 -20.48 -10.62
C LYS A 56 -25.24 -19.54 -11.60
N GLU A 57 -25.95 -19.00 -12.58
CA GLU A 57 -25.40 -18.03 -13.53
C GLU A 57 -24.89 -16.77 -12.82
N THR A 58 -25.70 -16.23 -11.89
CA THR A 58 -25.34 -15.06 -11.09
C THR A 58 -24.07 -15.30 -10.28
N ARG A 59 -23.93 -16.48 -9.64
CA ARG A 59 -22.74 -16.86 -8.88
C ARG A 59 -21.49 -16.93 -9.77
N ILE A 60 -21.61 -17.48 -10.97
CA ILE A 60 -20.50 -17.58 -11.93
C ILE A 60 -20.06 -16.18 -12.35
N LEU A 61 -21.00 -15.31 -12.72
CA LEU A 61 -20.70 -13.93 -13.12
C LEU A 61 -20.00 -13.14 -12.00
N HIS A 62 -20.53 -13.20 -10.77
CA HIS A 62 -19.91 -12.52 -9.62
C HIS A 62 -18.51 -13.07 -9.33
N SER A 63 -18.30 -14.39 -9.44
CA SER A 63 -16.98 -15.01 -9.24
C SER A 63 -15.97 -14.50 -10.27
N ILE A 64 -16.37 -14.40 -11.54
CA ILE A 64 -15.51 -13.92 -12.62
C ILE A 64 -15.15 -12.44 -12.41
N ILE A 65 -16.15 -11.59 -12.16
CA ILE A 65 -15.93 -10.16 -11.94
C ILE A 65 -15.00 -9.93 -10.74
N LEU A 66 -15.29 -10.59 -9.61
CA LEU A 66 -14.50 -10.44 -8.40
C LEU A 66 -13.06 -10.94 -8.58
N LEU A 67 -12.85 -12.03 -9.33
CA LEU A 67 -11.52 -12.54 -9.65
C LEU A 67 -10.72 -11.57 -10.54
N LEU A 68 -11.35 -11.01 -11.58
CA LEU A 68 -10.70 -10.06 -12.47
C LEU A 68 -10.35 -8.75 -11.75
N GLU A 69 -11.29 -8.21 -10.98
CA GLU A 69 -11.09 -6.99 -10.19
C GLU A 69 -9.95 -7.17 -9.17
N SER A 70 -10.02 -8.23 -8.36
CA SER A 70 -9.01 -8.50 -7.33
C SER A 70 -7.63 -8.80 -7.91
N ALA A 71 -7.53 -9.50 -9.04
CA ALA A 71 -6.24 -9.74 -9.68
C ALA A 71 -5.65 -8.43 -10.26
N LEU A 72 -6.46 -7.61 -10.93
CA LEU A 72 -6.00 -6.35 -11.50
C LEU A 72 -5.53 -5.36 -10.42
N PHE A 73 -6.39 -5.09 -9.43
CA PHE A 73 -6.04 -4.19 -8.34
C PHE A 73 -4.93 -4.78 -7.47
N GLY A 74 -4.97 -6.07 -7.18
CA GLY A 74 -3.95 -6.76 -6.38
C GLY A 74 -2.56 -6.66 -6.98
N LEU A 75 -2.40 -6.90 -8.28
CA LEU A 75 -1.12 -6.75 -8.98
C LEU A 75 -0.66 -5.30 -9.01
N PHE A 76 -1.57 -4.37 -9.30
CA PHE A 76 -1.27 -2.94 -9.35
C PHE A 76 -0.78 -2.41 -7.99
N VAL A 77 -1.48 -2.70 -6.89
CA VAL A 77 -1.06 -2.25 -5.57
C VAL A 77 0.19 -2.96 -5.08
N ALA A 78 0.41 -4.22 -5.47
CA ALA A 78 1.63 -4.95 -5.13
C ALA A 78 2.87 -4.31 -5.78
N ALA A 79 2.78 -3.92 -7.06
CA ALA A 79 3.85 -3.22 -7.77
C ALA A 79 4.19 -1.89 -7.07
N ILE A 80 3.17 -1.06 -6.79
CA ILE A 80 3.37 0.21 -6.10
C ILE A 80 3.93 0.00 -4.69
N LEU A 81 3.44 -1.00 -3.95
CA LEU A 81 3.93 -1.31 -2.61
C LEU A 81 5.42 -1.69 -2.63
N ILE A 82 5.85 -2.48 -3.61
CA ILE A 82 7.26 -2.85 -3.78
C ILE A 82 8.09 -1.59 -4.02
N ASP A 83 7.68 -0.72 -4.94
CA ASP A 83 8.40 0.53 -5.24
C ASP A 83 8.50 1.43 -4.01
N GLN A 84 7.41 1.61 -3.27
CA GLN A 84 7.39 2.44 -2.07
C GLN A 84 8.24 1.84 -0.93
N LEU A 85 8.23 0.52 -0.77
CA LEU A 85 9.10 -0.15 0.20
C LEU A 85 10.57 -0.03 -0.19
N GLN A 86 10.91 -0.16 -1.48
CA GLN A 86 12.27 0.04 -1.96
C GLN A 86 12.75 1.47 -1.72
N ALA A 87 11.91 2.47 -2.01
CA ALA A 87 12.18 3.87 -1.72
C ALA A 87 12.51 4.08 -0.22
N ILE A 88 11.67 3.56 0.69
CA ILE A 88 11.90 3.66 2.15
C ILE A 88 13.20 2.94 2.55
N LEU A 89 13.45 1.74 2.03
CA LEU A 89 14.60 0.92 2.40
C LEU A 89 15.93 1.43 1.83
N SER A 90 15.89 2.23 0.76
CA SER A 90 17.04 2.93 0.19
C SER A 90 17.18 4.37 0.72
N ASP A 91 16.27 4.81 1.60
CA ASP A 91 16.15 6.18 2.09
C ASP A 91 15.93 7.21 0.95
N GLU A 92 15.52 6.76 -0.25
CA GLU A 92 15.37 7.57 -1.48
C GLU A 92 13.92 7.97 -1.72
N THR A 93 13.70 9.24 -2.08
CA THR A 93 12.43 9.70 -2.64
C THR A 93 12.34 9.34 -4.12
N ALA A 94 11.13 9.21 -4.66
CA ALA A 94 10.91 8.93 -6.08
C ALA A 94 11.57 9.98 -7.00
N VAL A 95 11.65 11.23 -6.55
CA VAL A 95 12.28 12.33 -7.29
C VAL A 95 13.80 12.15 -7.35
N GLU A 96 14.44 11.79 -6.23
CA GLU A 96 15.89 11.55 -6.18
C GLU A 96 16.28 10.34 -7.05
N GLN A 97 15.46 9.28 -7.07
CA GLN A 97 15.69 8.11 -7.91
C GLN A 97 15.69 8.47 -9.42
N ILE A 98 14.79 9.36 -9.84
CA ILE A 98 14.72 9.83 -11.24
C ILE A 98 15.87 10.80 -11.54
N GLN A 99 16.18 11.71 -10.62
CA GLN A 99 17.20 12.75 -10.80
C GLN A 99 18.63 12.22 -10.67
N LYS A 100 18.83 11.03 -10.08
CA LYS A 100 20.15 10.46 -9.74
C LYS A 100 21.04 11.41 -8.95
N GLN A 101 20.42 12.32 -8.20
CA GLN A 101 21.09 13.31 -7.36
C GLN A 101 20.52 13.17 -5.95
N GLY A 102 21.40 13.06 -4.97
CA GLY A 102 21.02 12.94 -3.56
C GLY A 102 22.19 13.26 -2.64
N PRO A 103 21.93 13.72 -1.40
CA PRO A 103 22.97 13.97 -0.41
C PRO A 103 23.66 12.66 0.02
N TYR A 104 24.87 12.76 0.56
CA TYR A 104 25.54 11.62 1.20
C TYR A 104 24.69 11.10 2.37
N ARG A 105 24.42 9.79 2.41
CA ARG A 105 23.62 9.16 3.47
C ARG A 105 24.44 8.16 4.28
N PRO A 106 24.47 8.28 5.62
CA PRO A 106 25.07 7.26 6.46
C PRO A 106 24.23 5.98 6.41
N TYR A 107 24.90 4.82 6.56
CA TYR A 107 24.20 3.54 6.62
C TYR A 107 23.23 3.49 7.81
N LYS A 108 21.96 3.23 7.52
CA LYS A 108 20.92 2.95 8.51
C LYS A 108 20.39 1.52 8.32
N PRO A 109 20.11 0.78 9.39
CA PRO A 109 19.47 -0.53 9.27
C PRO A 109 18.03 -0.37 8.77
N LYS A 110 17.56 -1.33 7.96
CA LYS A 110 16.22 -1.32 7.34
C LYS A 110 15.07 -1.07 8.31
N MET A 111 15.14 -1.63 9.52
CA MET A 111 14.13 -1.42 10.55
C MET A 111 14.13 0.00 11.12
N ALA A 112 15.26 0.69 11.15
CA ALA A 112 15.32 2.10 11.53
C ALA A 112 14.66 2.98 10.47
N LEU A 113 14.91 2.70 9.17
CA LEU A 113 14.26 3.39 8.05
C LEU A 113 12.74 3.22 8.08
N LEU A 114 12.26 1.99 8.28
CA LEU A 114 10.82 1.72 8.45
C LEU A 114 10.26 2.40 9.71
N GLY A 115 11.02 2.44 10.80
CA GLY A 115 10.63 3.14 12.03
C GLY A 115 10.57 4.66 11.89
N GLU A 116 11.33 5.27 10.96
CA GLU A 116 11.24 6.70 10.64
C GLU A 116 9.88 7.04 10.00
N VAL A 117 9.34 6.15 9.16
CA VAL A 117 8.05 6.35 8.47
C VAL A 117 6.87 5.86 9.32
N CYS A 118 6.95 4.64 9.85
CA CYS A 118 5.85 3.98 10.55
C CYS A 118 5.78 4.32 12.05
N GLY A 119 6.85 4.91 12.61
CA GLY A 119 6.99 5.25 14.01
C GLY A 119 7.92 4.30 14.79
N LYS A 120 8.41 4.78 15.92
CA LYS A 120 9.37 4.05 16.79
C LYS A 120 8.72 3.01 17.72
N GLU A 121 7.40 2.96 17.71
CA GLU A 121 6.60 2.00 18.49
C GLU A 121 6.77 0.57 17.96
N HIS A 122 6.25 -0.40 18.70
CA HIS A 122 6.26 -1.81 18.31
C HIS A 122 5.69 -2.03 16.90
N PRO A 123 6.29 -2.87 16.03
CA PRO A 123 5.88 -3.02 14.62
C PRO A 123 4.42 -3.39 14.38
N LEU A 124 3.77 -4.06 15.34
CA LEU A 124 2.32 -4.34 15.26
C LEU A 124 1.48 -3.05 15.19
N MET A 125 1.93 -1.97 15.83
CA MET A 125 1.26 -0.68 15.81
C MET A 125 1.43 0.04 14.47
N TRP A 126 2.34 -0.41 13.60
CA TRP A 126 2.53 0.16 12.26
C TRP A 126 1.35 -0.12 11.35
N LEU A 127 0.57 -1.16 11.63
CA LEU A 127 -0.66 -1.43 10.90
C LEU A 127 -1.83 -0.57 11.41
N LEU A 128 -1.79 -0.01 12.62
CA LEU A 128 -2.89 0.81 13.09
C LEU A 128 -2.86 2.21 12.47
N PRO A 129 -4.02 2.78 12.05
CA PRO A 129 -4.12 4.11 11.45
C PRO A 129 -4.03 5.22 12.51
N CYS A 130 -3.11 5.10 13.46
CA CYS A 130 -2.82 6.10 14.48
C CYS A 130 -1.54 6.86 14.14
N SER A 131 -1.49 8.16 14.40
CA SER A 131 -0.28 8.95 14.22
C SER A 131 0.75 8.58 15.29
N SER A 132 1.87 7.99 14.87
CA SER A 132 3.01 7.63 15.72
C SER A 132 4.20 8.58 15.55
N VAL A 133 4.13 9.52 14.61
CA VAL A 133 5.21 10.46 14.31
C VAL A 133 4.92 11.79 15.05
N PRO A 134 5.81 12.24 15.95
CA PRO A 134 5.71 13.58 16.53
C PRO A 134 5.81 14.61 15.40
N LYS A 135 4.97 15.66 15.43
CA LYS A 135 5.10 16.78 14.48
C LYS A 135 6.50 17.38 14.61
N LYS A 136 7.44 17.03 13.72
CA LYS A 136 8.62 17.85 13.52
C LYS A 136 8.12 19.21 13.04
N VAL A 137 8.46 20.26 13.76
CA VAL A 137 8.31 21.62 13.26
C VAL A 137 9.25 21.72 12.08
N ASP A 138 8.72 21.92 10.88
CA ASP A 138 9.55 22.16 9.71
C ASP A 138 10.45 23.36 10.03
N VAL A 139 11.77 23.13 10.07
CA VAL A 139 12.71 24.24 9.98
C VAL A 139 12.59 24.72 8.53
N PRO A 140 12.24 25.99 8.27
CA PRO A 140 12.11 26.47 6.90
C PRO A 140 13.44 26.28 6.17
N LEU A 141 13.46 25.41 5.17
CA LEU A 141 14.54 25.30 4.19
C LEU A 141 14.42 26.46 3.19
N ILE A 142 14.49 27.69 3.67
CA ILE A 142 14.62 28.88 2.85
C ILE A 142 15.67 29.76 3.51
N ASP A 143 16.93 29.37 3.34
CA ASP A 143 17.99 30.37 3.28
C ASP A 143 18.09 30.77 1.80
N HIS A 144 17.30 31.75 1.40
CA HIS A 144 17.53 32.48 0.15
C HIS A 144 18.81 33.29 0.35
N GLN A 145 19.97 32.67 0.16
CA GLN A 145 21.19 33.41 -0.17
C GLN A 145 21.23 33.58 -1.69
N VAL A 146 20.57 34.65 -2.14
CA VAL A 146 20.93 35.39 -3.35
C VAL A 146 21.91 36.48 -2.93
#